data_AF-A0AAV5IIN4-F1
#
_entry.id   AF-A0AAV5IIN4-F1
#
_cell.length_a   1.000
_cell.length_b   1.000
_cell.length_c   1.000
_cell.angle_alpha   90.00
_cell.angle_beta   90.00
_cell.angle_gamma   90.00
#
_symmetry.space_group_name_H-M   'P 1'
#
loop_
_entity.id
_entity.type
_entity.pdbx_description
1 polymer ?
#
loop_
_entity_poly.entity_id
_entity_poly.type
_entity_poly.pdbx_seq_one_letter_code
_entity_poly.pdbx_strand_id
1 'polypeptide(L)'
;MAISALIEGKANNLKLLPDNKTSFFDLFTAIPVIVSAFTFQFNVHPIMFELGKPFDITTAVRISLVLSAAIYFATGFFGYFIFGEEIMSDTLVNFDQISSPVGLLLNDVVRLSYALHIMLVFPLLNLSWRSNIDEFLFPHKPLQAKDNTRFLSLTLILLAFSYLAAIAIPNIWYYFQFFGSTAIVSLAFIFPAAMVLRDVHGISITRDRMVAATMTVLYHSPGCSNKHNCRFHRHI
;
A
#
# COMPACT_ATOMS: atom_id res chain seq x y z
N MET A 1 13.61 -10.09 23.32
CA MET A 1 13.50 -11.29 22.46
C MET A 1 14.63 -11.37 21.43
N ALA A 2 14.84 -10.37 20.56
CA ALA A 2 16.01 -10.37 19.65
C ALA A 2 17.36 -10.37 20.39
N ILE A 3 17.51 -9.51 21.41
CA ILE A 3 18.74 -9.41 22.21
C ILE A 3 18.95 -10.66 23.08
N SER A 4 17.88 -11.26 23.61
CA SER A 4 17.97 -12.50 24.39
C SER A 4 18.33 -13.71 23.50
N ALA A 5 17.81 -13.78 22.27
CA ALA A 5 18.19 -14.81 21.30
C ALA A 5 19.66 -14.67 20.84
N LEU A 6 20.18 -13.43 20.78
CA LEU A 6 21.59 -13.15 20.51
C LEU A 6 22.50 -13.64 21.64
N ILE A 7 22.05 -13.51 22.89
CA ILE A 7 22.79 -13.94 24.10
C ILE A 7 22.76 -15.46 24.26
N GLU A 8 21.67 -16.12 23.88
CA GLU A 8 21.49 -17.58 24.00
C GLU A 8 22.20 -18.40 22.91
N GLY A 9 22.86 -17.75 21.94
CA GLY A 9 23.59 -18.45 20.87
C GLY A 9 22.70 -19.28 19.93
N LYS A 10 21.38 -19.08 19.98
CA LYS A 10 20.37 -19.77 19.17
C LYS A 10 20.13 -19.12 17.80
N ALA A 11 21.01 -18.20 17.39
CA ALA A 11 20.91 -17.56 16.09
C ALA A 11 21.17 -18.61 14.99
N ASN A 12 20.11 -18.97 14.26
CA ASN A 12 20.23 -19.78 13.05
C ASN A 12 21.22 -19.10 12.10
N ASN A 13 22.08 -19.89 11.43
CA ASN A 13 23.08 -19.37 10.49
C ASN A 13 22.40 -18.46 9.46
N LEU A 14 22.77 -17.18 9.46
CA LEU A 14 22.23 -16.18 8.55
C LEU A 14 22.66 -16.52 7.12
N LYS A 15 21.84 -17.26 6.38
CA LYS A 15 22.03 -17.44 4.95
C LYS A 15 21.67 -16.12 4.28
N LEU A 16 22.70 -15.35 3.95
CA LEU A 16 22.59 -14.07 3.24
C LEU A 16 22.48 -14.26 1.73
N LEU A 17 22.78 -15.46 1.23
CA LEU A 17 22.74 -15.82 -0.18
C LEU A 17 21.51 -16.69 -0.48
N PRO A 18 20.81 -16.45 -1.61
CA PRO A 18 19.68 -17.26 -2.02
C PRO A 18 20.14 -18.70 -2.32
N ASP A 19 19.45 -19.68 -1.74
CA ASP A 19 19.61 -21.09 -2.12
C ASP A 19 19.16 -21.28 -3.58
N ASN A 20 19.73 -22.26 -4.27
CA ASN A 20 19.45 -22.61 -5.68
C ASN A 20 17.96 -22.95 -5.99
N LYS A 21 17.07 -22.89 -4.99
CA LYS A 21 15.63 -23.17 -5.08
C LYS A 21 14.76 -21.92 -5.21
N THR A 22 15.26 -20.73 -4.83
CA THR A 22 14.49 -19.49 -4.97
C THR A 22 14.73 -18.94 -6.38
N SER A 23 13.64 -18.80 -7.13
CA SER A 23 13.74 -18.29 -8.48
C SER A 23 13.95 -16.78 -8.40
N PHE A 24 14.80 -16.21 -9.25
CA PHE A 24 14.95 -14.74 -9.36
C PHE A 24 13.59 -14.03 -9.51
N PHE A 25 12.61 -14.74 -10.09
CA PHE A 25 11.26 -14.23 -10.26
C PHE A 25 10.47 -14.03 -8.96
N ASP A 26 10.82 -14.74 -7.88
CA ASP A 26 10.16 -14.58 -6.58
C ASP A 26 10.43 -13.20 -5.99
N LEU A 27 11.58 -12.57 -6.34
CA LEU A 27 11.90 -11.20 -5.95
C LEU A 27 10.91 -10.18 -6.56
N PHE A 28 10.44 -10.41 -7.80
CA PHE A 28 9.45 -9.53 -8.42
C PHE A 28 8.12 -9.54 -7.67
N THR A 29 7.84 -10.60 -6.93
CA THR A 29 6.62 -10.70 -6.14
C THR A 29 6.69 -9.86 -4.85
N ALA A 30 7.88 -9.48 -4.40
CA ALA A 30 8.07 -8.55 -3.28
C ALA A 30 7.91 -7.07 -3.67
N ILE A 31 8.16 -6.73 -4.95
CA ILE A 31 8.05 -5.32 -5.42
C ILE A 31 6.65 -4.74 -5.18
N PRO A 32 5.54 -5.40 -5.56
CA PRO A 32 4.20 -4.92 -5.26
C PRO A 32 3.94 -4.69 -3.77
N VAL A 33 4.48 -5.56 -2.90
CA VAL A 33 4.31 -5.47 -1.45
C VAL A 33 5.06 -4.25 -0.91
N ILE A 34 6.29 -4.01 -1.36
CA ILE A 34 7.09 -2.83 -0.98
C ILE A 34 6.40 -1.55 -1.45
N VAL A 35 5.94 -1.50 -2.71
CA VAL A 35 5.21 -0.34 -3.25
C VAL A 35 3.94 -0.10 -2.44
N SER A 36 3.22 -1.17 -2.04
CA SER A 36 2.06 -1.07 -1.17
C SER A 36 2.39 -0.49 0.20
N ALA A 37 3.50 -0.90 0.81
CA ALA A 37 3.92 -0.43 2.13
C ALA A 37 4.24 1.08 2.15
N PHE A 38 4.79 1.62 1.06
CA PHE A 38 5.12 3.03 0.93
C PHE A 38 3.98 3.89 0.34
N THR A 39 2.77 3.34 0.24
CA THR A 39 1.63 4.08 -0.31
C THR A 39 1.05 5.04 0.71
N PHE A 40 1.28 6.33 0.51
CA PHE A 40 0.73 7.40 1.36
C PHE A 40 -0.09 8.46 0.58
N GLN A 41 -0.17 8.30 -0.75
CA GLN A 41 -0.71 9.30 -1.67
C GLN A 41 -2.14 9.77 -1.35
N PHE A 42 -3.00 8.92 -0.80
CA PHE A 42 -4.40 9.28 -0.51
C PHE A 42 -4.55 10.20 0.72
N ASN A 43 -3.56 10.25 1.62
CA ASN A 43 -3.58 11.10 2.80
C ASN A 43 -2.87 12.44 2.60
N VAL A 44 -2.11 12.61 1.52
CA VAL A 44 -1.32 13.82 1.29
C VAL A 44 -2.21 15.06 1.07
N HIS A 45 -3.38 14.89 0.43
CA HIS A 45 -4.29 16.00 0.12
C HIS A 45 -4.94 16.61 1.38
N PRO A 46 -5.53 15.81 2.30
CA PRO A 46 -6.00 16.33 3.59
C PRO A 46 -4.88 17.00 4.40
N ILE A 47 -3.69 16.40 4.46
CA ILE A 47 -2.56 16.96 5.21
C ILE A 47 -2.10 18.28 4.61
N MET A 48 -2.10 18.38 3.28
CA MET A 48 -1.77 19.62 2.58
C MET A 48 -2.73 20.75 2.91
N PHE A 49 -4.02 20.43 3.00
CA PHE A 49 -5.05 21.39 3.35
C PHE A 49 -4.84 21.94 4.78
N GLU A 50 -4.47 21.08 5.72
CA GLU A 50 -4.24 21.47 7.12
C GLU A 50 -2.91 22.22 7.34
N LEU A 51 -1.83 21.85 6.62
CA LEU A 51 -0.52 22.52 6.78
C LEU A 51 -0.47 23.92 6.15
N GLY A 52 -1.30 24.20 5.15
CA GLY A 52 -1.43 25.51 4.49
C GLY A 52 -0.22 25.98 3.65
N LYS A 53 0.97 25.39 3.81
CA LYS A 53 2.20 25.74 3.06
C LYS A 53 2.79 24.55 2.29
N PRO A 54 3.08 24.69 0.97
CA PRO A 54 3.53 23.58 0.14
C PRO A 54 4.97 23.11 0.41
N PHE A 55 5.86 24.00 0.87
CA PHE A 55 7.27 23.68 1.13
C PHE A 55 7.43 22.73 2.33
N ASP A 56 6.59 22.91 3.35
CA ASP A 56 6.67 22.15 4.59
C ASP A 56 6.22 20.69 4.39
N ILE A 57 5.28 20.45 3.48
CA ILE A 57 4.76 19.12 3.14
C ILE A 57 5.85 18.26 2.48
N THR A 58 6.63 18.82 1.55
CA THR A 58 7.68 18.05 0.87
C THR A 58 8.75 17.59 1.84
N THR A 59 9.12 18.47 2.79
CA THR A 59 10.09 18.14 3.84
C THR A 59 9.52 17.08 4.80
N ALA A 60 8.27 17.26 5.25
CA ALA A 60 7.59 16.31 6.11
C ALA A 60 7.50 14.91 5.48
N VAL A 61 7.06 14.83 4.22
CA VAL A 61 6.94 13.56 3.48
C VAL A 61 8.31 12.88 3.33
N ARG A 62 9.38 13.62 3.04
CA ARG A 62 10.73 13.05 2.94
C ARG A 62 11.21 12.45 4.27
N ILE A 63 11.01 13.17 5.38
CA ILE A 63 11.38 12.68 6.71
C ILE A 63 10.57 11.43 7.06
N SER A 64 9.25 11.44 6.83
CA SER A 64 8.39 10.29 7.07
C SER A 64 8.77 9.08 6.20
N LEU A 65 9.21 9.30 4.96
CA LEU A 65 9.67 8.24 4.06
C LEU A 65 10.97 7.59 4.55
N VAL A 66 11.95 8.40 4.97
CA VAL A 66 13.21 7.89 5.52
C VAL A 66 12.96 7.13 6.82
N LEU A 67 12.11 7.67 7.69
CA LEU A 67 11.77 7.03 8.96
C LEU A 67 11.05 5.69 8.76
N SER A 68 10.04 5.64 7.88
CA SER A 68 9.33 4.39 7.56
C SER A 68 10.25 3.36 6.93
N ALA A 69 11.13 3.77 6.01
CA ALA A 69 12.13 2.87 5.42
C ALA A 69 13.08 2.28 6.46
N ALA A 70 13.55 3.10 7.41
CA ALA A 70 14.40 2.63 8.50
C ALA A 70 13.69 1.61 9.41
N ILE A 71 12.43 1.87 9.75
CA ILE A 71 11.62 0.97 10.58
C ILE A 71 11.35 -0.35 9.85
N TYR A 72 10.96 -0.31 8.57
CA TYR A 72 10.72 -1.52 7.78
C TYR A 72 12.00 -2.34 7.58
N PHE A 73 13.12 -1.68 7.31
CA PHE A 73 14.41 -2.36 7.21
C PHE A 73 14.80 -3.03 8.53
N ALA A 74 14.70 -2.32 9.66
CA ALA A 74 15.01 -2.87 10.97
C ALA A 74 14.08 -4.06 11.31
N THR A 75 12.78 -3.93 11.06
CA THR A 75 11.79 -4.97 11.33
C THR A 75 12.03 -6.21 10.47
N GLY A 76 12.31 -6.04 9.17
CA GLY A 76 12.64 -7.15 8.27
C GLY A 76 13.95 -7.82 8.65
N PHE A 77 14.98 -7.04 8.99
CA PHE A 77 16.28 -7.56 9.41
C PHE A 77 16.18 -8.39 10.69
N PHE A 78 15.56 -7.85 11.75
CA PHE A 78 15.39 -8.59 13.00
C PHE A 78 14.38 -9.74 12.87
N GLY A 79 13.35 -9.60 12.06
CA GLY A 79 12.41 -10.69 11.75
C GLY A 79 13.11 -11.87 11.10
N TYR A 80 13.94 -11.60 10.08
CA TYR A 80 14.76 -12.64 9.45
C TYR A 80 15.80 -13.22 10.41
N PHE A 81 16.39 -12.41 11.26
CA PHE A 81 17.35 -12.86 12.25
C PHE A 81 16.74 -13.83 13.29
N ILE A 82 15.49 -13.62 13.69
CA ILE A 82 14.81 -14.45 14.70
C ILE A 82 14.30 -15.77 14.11
N PHE A 83 13.64 -15.71 12.95
CA PHE A 83 12.90 -16.86 12.39
C PHE A 83 13.64 -17.59 11.27
N GLY A 84 14.63 -16.95 10.63
CA GLY A 84 15.40 -17.54 9.53
C GLY A 84 14.51 -17.90 8.33
N GLU A 85 14.65 -19.13 7.85
CA GLU A 85 13.94 -19.63 6.65
C GLU A 85 12.47 -20.03 6.92
N GLU A 86 12.02 -20.10 8.18
CA GLU A 86 10.67 -20.57 8.53
C GLU A 86 9.62 -19.45 8.62
N ILE A 87 9.87 -18.28 8.03
CA ILE A 87 8.96 -17.12 8.11
C ILE A 87 7.69 -17.36 7.30
N MET A 88 6.55 -17.42 8.00
CA MET A 88 5.23 -17.37 7.36
C MET A 88 4.88 -15.97 6.83
N SER A 89 3.92 -15.91 5.90
CA SER A 89 3.40 -14.65 5.32
C SER A 89 2.88 -13.65 6.36
N ASP A 90 2.41 -14.14 7.51
CA ASP A 90 2.11 -13.34 8.68
C ASP A 90 3.16 -13.63 9.76
N THR A 91 4.00 -12.63 10.04
CA THR A 91 5.06 -12.76 11.05
C THR A 91 4.51 -13.01 12.45
N LEU A 92 3.30 -12.53 12.78
CA LEU A 92 2.69 -12.71 14.11
C LEU A 92 2.40 -14.18 14.40
N VAL A 93 2.04 -14.96 13.39
CA VAL A 93 1.78 -16.40 13.53
C VAL A 93 3.05 -17.16 13.91
N ASN A 94 4.23 -16.70 13.47
CA ASN A 94 5.50 -17.33 13.84
C ASN A 94 5.83 -17.13 15.34
N PHE A 95 5.35 -16.06 15.97
CA PHE A 95 5.55 -15.83 17.40
C PHE A 95 4.72 -16.77 18.29
N ASP A 96 3.60 -17.31 17.80
CA ASP A 96 2.78 -18.30 18.53
C ASP A 96 3.58 -19.60 18.81
N GLN A 97 4.60 -19.89 18.01
CA GLN A 97 5.45 -21.08 18.17
C GLN A 97 6.49 -20.92 19.30
N ILE A 98 6.75 -19.70 19.77
CA ILE A 98 7.75 -19.42 20.80
C ILE A 98 7.13 -19.63 22.19
N SER A 99 7.42 -20.78 22.81
CA SER A 99 6.78 -21.24 24.05
C SER A 99 7.34 -20.61 25.35
N SER A 100 7.88 -19.38 25.31
CA SER A 100 8.37 -18.69 26.51
C SER A 100 7.24 -17.90 27.19
N PRO A 101 7.08 -17.94 28.53
CA PRO A 101 6.00 -17.24 29.23
C PRO A 101 6.03 -15.71 29.02
N VAL A 102 7.22 -15.12 28.88
CA VAL A 102 7.36 -13.69 28.55
C VAL A 102 7.04 -13.43 27.07
N GLY A 103 7.41 -14.36 26.18
CA GLY A 103 7.12 -14.26 24.75
C GLY A 103 5.62 -14.31 24.45
N LEU A 104 4.89 -15.16 25.18
CA LEU A 104 3.45 -15.35 25.03
C LEU A 104 2.68 -14.08 25.44
N LEU A 105 3.04 -13.48 26.58
CA LEU A 105 2.45 -12.21 27.04
C LEU A 105 2.73 -11.06 26.07
N LEU A 106 3.98 -10.94 25.57
CA LEU A 106 4.32 -9.92 24.58
C LEU A 106 3.55 -10.12 23.27
N ASN A 107 3.42 -11.35 22.79
CA ASN A 107 2.66 -11.67 21.59
C ASN A 107 1.18 -11.28 21.73
N ASP A 108 0.54 -11.63 22.85
CA ASP A 108 -0.85 -11.24 23.13
C ASP A 108 -1.02 -9.72 23.14
N VAL A 109 -0.09 -8.99 23.77
CA VAL A 109 -0.09 -7.52 23.79
C VAL A 109 0.05 -6.95 22.38
N VAL A 110 0.98 -7.46 21.56
CA VAL A 110 1.16 -7.00 20.18
C VAL A 110 -0.10 -7.27 19.35
N ARG A 111 -0.67 -8.48 19.41
CA ARG A 111 -1.89 -8.84 18.67
C ARG A 111 -3.09 -7.99 19.09
N LEU A 112 -3.27 -7.76 20.39
CA LEU A 112 -4.33 -6.89 20.90
C LEU A 112 -4.14 -5.44 20.44
N SER A 113 -2.91 -4.92 20.51
CA SER A 113 -2.60 -3.57 20.05
C SER A 113 -2.88 -3.40 18.55
N TYR A 114 -2.56 -4.41 17.75
CA TYR A 114 -2.81 -4.41 16.31
C TYR A 114 -4.30 -4.51 15.99
N ALA A 115 -5.04 -5.36 16.71
CA ALA A 115 -6.49 -5.46 16.57
C ALA A 115 -7.20 -4.14 16.91
N LEU A 116 -6.82 -3.49 18.01
CA LEU A 116 -7.32 -2.17 18.39
C LEU A 116 -6.96 -1.10 17.34
N HIS A 117 -5.74 -1.13 16.82
CA HIS A 117 -5.31 -0.23 15.76
C HIS A 117 -6.19 -0.38 14.51
N ILE A 118 -6.40 -1.61 14.02
CA ILE A 118 -7.26 -1.87 12.85
C ILE A 118 -8.70 -1.42 13.13
N MET A 119 -9.23 -1.70 14.31
CA MET A 119 -10.59 -1.29 14.68
C MET A 119 -10.77 0.24 14.62
N LEU A 120 -9.75 1.02 14.99
CA LEU A 120 -9.79 2.49 14.94
C LEU A 120 -9.54 3.05 13.54
N VAL A 121 -8.68 2.40 12.76
CA VAL A 121 -8.33 2.85 11.40
C VAL A 121 -9.42 2.48 10.39
N PHE A 122 -10.10 1.35 10.57
CA PHE A 122 -11.11 0.85 9.64
C PHE A 122 -12.22 1.88 9.35
N PRO A 123 -12.85 2.53 10.35
CA PRO A 123 -13.86 3.57 10.10
C PRO A 123 -13.33 4.75 9.29
N LEU A 124 -12.08 5.18 9.55
CA LEU A 124 -11.46 6.30 8.84
C LEU A 124 -11.25 5.97 7.37
N LEU A 125 -10.76 4.76 7.06
CA LEU A 125 -10.60 4.30 5.69
C LEU A 125 -11.96 4.13 4.99
N ASN A 126 -12.94 3.53 5.69
CA ASN A 126 -14.27 3.32 5.14
C ASN A 126 -14.96 4.64 4.77
N LEU A 127 -14.80 5.68 5.60
CA LEU A 127 -15.32 7.01 5.32
C LEU A 127 -14.73 7.61 4.04
N SER A 128 -13.40 7.55 3.88
CA SER A 128 -12.73 8.03 2.67
C SER A 128 -13.18 7.26 1.43
N TRP A 129 -13.26 5.94 1.50
CA TRP A 129 -13.72 5.11 0.39
C TRP A 129 -15.16 5.43 -0.01
N ARG A 130 -16.03 5.60 1.00
CA ARG A 130 -17.41 5.93 0.76
C ARG A 130 -17.58 7.29 0.08
N SER A 131 -16.84 8.31 0.52
CA SER A 131 -16.88 9.63 -0.12
C SER A 131 -16.46 9.56 -1.59
N ASN A 132 -15.38 8.81 -1.90
CA ASN A 132 -14.94 8.60 -3.27
C ASN A 132 -15.99 7.87 -4.14
N ILE A 133 -16.64 6.84 -3.60
CA ILE A 133 -17.69 6.09 -4.32
C ILE A 133 -18.95 6.94 -4.51
N ASP A 134 -19.34 7.74 -3.51
CA ASP A 134 -20.51 8.62 -3.60
C ASP A 134 -20.30 9.71 -4.64
N GLU A 135 -19.13 10.33 -4.67
CA GLU A 135 -18.76 11.32 -5.68
C GLU A 135 -18.74 10.71 -7.09
N PHE A 136 -18.23 9.47 -7.22
CA PHE A 136 -18.22 8.76 -8.49
C PHE A 136 -19.62 8.39 -9.00
N LEU A 137 -20.51 7.91 -8.13
CA LEU A 137 -21.86 7.48 -8.51
C LEU A 137 -22.88 8.63 -8.59
N PHE A 138 -22.72 9.69 -7.79
CA PHE A 138 -23.68 10.79 -7.65
C PHE A 138 -23.02 12.19 -7.66
N PRO A 139 -22.34 12.58 -8.76
CA PRO A 139 -21.56 13.82 -8.83
C PRO A 139 -22.38 15.13 -8.72
N HIS A 140 -23.72 15.05 -8.81
CA HIS A 140 -24.62 16.22 -8.78
C HIS A 140 -25.55 16.26 -7.56
N LYS A 141 -25.35 15.40 -6.56
CA LYS A 141 -26.19 15.40 -5.36
C LYS A 141 -25.51 16.11 -4.19
N PRO A 142 -26.26 16.85 -3.35
CA PRO A 142 -25.71 17.48 -2.17
C PRO A 142 -25.22 16.44 -1.15
N LEU A 143 -24.37 16.93 -0.23
CA LEU A 143 -23.68 16.19 0.84
C LEU A 143 -24.49 15.02 1.42
N GLN A 144 -23.82 13.87 1.52
CA GLN A 144 -24.31 12.59 2.06
C GLN A 144 -25.05 12.67 3.41
N ALA A 145 -24.80 13.71 4.20
CA ALA A 145 -25.38 13.92 5.52
C ALA A 145 -26.91 14.04 5.55
N LYS A 146 -27.57 14.26 4.38
CA LYS A 146 -29.03 14.41 4.31
C LYS A 146 -29.80 13.10 4.06
N ASP A 147 -29.15 12.06 3.53
CA ASP A 147 -29.78 10.77 3.19
C ASP A 147 -29.21 9.61 4.05
N ASN A 148 -29.84 9.35 5.20
CA ASN A 148 -29.43 8.22 6.08
C ASN A 148 -29.53 6.85 5.39
N THR A 149 -30.46 6.67 4.45
CA THR A 149 -30.62 5.40 3.71
C THR A 149 -29.47 5.19 2.71
N ARG A 150 -29.05 6.24 2.00
CA ARG A 150 -27.90 6.20 1.08
C ARG A 150 -26.62 5.90 1.84
N PHE A 151 -26.41 6.61 2.96
CA PHE A 151 -25.30 6.39 3.87
C PHE A 151 -25.23 4.94 4.33
N LEU A 152 -26.33 4.39 4.86
CA LEU A 152 -26.38 3.03 5.37
C LEU A 152 -26.15 2.00 4.25
N SER A 153 -26.79 2.18 3.09
CA SER A 153 -26.66 1.24 1.97
C SER A 153 -25.22 1.14 1.46
N LEU A 154 -24.51 2.26 1.27
CA LEU A 154 -23.13 2.27 0.80
C LEU A 154 -22.18 1.62 1.80
N THR A 155 -22.35 1.92 3.10
CA THR A 155 -21.53 1.31 4.15
C THR A 155 -21.78 -0.20 4.26
N LEU A 156 -23.03 -0.66 4.16
CA LEU A 156 -23.35 -2.08 4.15
C LEU A 156 -22.75 -2.82 2.94
N ILE A 157 -22.84 -2.24 1.74
CA ILE A 157 -22.26 -2.81 0.53
C ILE A 157 -20.73 -2.91 0.67
N LEU A 158 -20.09 -1.83 1.12
CA LEU A 158 -18.63 -1.80 1.28
C LEU A 158 -18.15 -2.78 2.36
N LEU A 159 -18.89 -2.90 3.47
CA LEU A 159 -18.60 -3.87 4.52
C LEU A 159 -18.78 -5.30 4.00
N ALA A 160 -19.89 -5.60 3.33
CA ALA A 160 -20.15 -6.91 2.75
C ALA A 160 -19.04 -7.30 1.75
N PHE A 161 -18.66 -6.38 0.85
CA PHE A 161 -17.58 -6.60 -0.10
C PHE A 161 -16.24 -6.89 0.60
N SER A 162 -15.88 -6.10 1.61
CA SER A 162 -14.65 -6.32 2.39
C SER A 162 -14.65 -7.67 3.12
N TYR A 163 -15.81 -8.10 3.63
CA TYR A 163 -15.96 -9.37 4.33
C TYR A 163 -15.87 -10.57 3.37
N LEU A 164 -16.51 -10.47 2.20
CA LEU A 164 -16.40 -11.45 1.12
C LEU A 164 -14.94 -11.59 0.65
N ALA A 165 -14.23 -10.48 0.48
CA ALA A 165 -12.82 -10.49 0.12
C ALA A 165 -11.94 -11.18 1.18
N ALA A 166 -12.22 -10.93 2.48
CA ALA A 166 -11.51 -11.57 3.58
C ALA A 166 -11.74 -13.10 3.63
N ILE A 167 -12.93 -13.58 3.27
CA ILE A 167 -13.20 -15.02 3.16
C ILE A 167 -12.50 -15.63 1.94
N ALA A 168 -12.46 -14.91 0.82
CA ALA A 168 -11.89 -15.41 -0.43
C ALA A 168 -10.36 -15.51 -0.40
N ILE A 169 -9.66 -14.63 0.34
CA ILE A 169 -8.20 -14.55 0.35
C ILE A 169 -7.68 -14.74 1.79
N PRO A 170 -7.36 -15.98 2.21
CA PRO A 170 -6.88 -16.26 3.57
C PRO A 170 -5.41 -15.89 3.77
N ASN A 171 -4.69 -15.55 2.71
CA ASN A 171 -3.26 -15.25 2.76
C ASN A 171 -2.98 -13.77 2.44
N ILE A 172 -2.44 -13.08 3.44
CA ILE A 172 -2.16 -11.64 3.41
C ILE A 172 -1.10 -11.29 2.35
N TRP A 173 -0.15 -12.18 2.10
CA TRP A 173 0.91 -11.96 1.10
C TRP A 173 0.33 -11.89 -0.31
N TYR A 174 -0.53 -12.84 -0.69
CA TYR A 174 -1.20 -12.80 -2.00
C TYR A 174 -2.11 -11.57 -2.15
N TYR A 175 -2.78 -11.15 -1.07
CA TYR A 175 -3.58 -9.92 -1.08
C TYR A 175 -2.72 -8.69 -1.43
N PHE A 176 -1.60 -8.47 -0.72
CA PHE A 176 -0.73 -7.33 -0.99
C PHE A 176 -0.06 -7.39 -2.36
N GLN A 177 0.25 -8.58 -2.86
CA GLN A 177 0.77 -8.74 -4.21
C GLN A 177 -0.24 -8.31 -5.27
N PHE A 178 -1.47 -8.79 -5.15
CA PHE A 178 -2.54 -8.45 -6.08
C PHE A 178 -2.91 -6.96 -5.98
N PHE A 179 -3.15 -6.47 -4.77
CA PHE A 179 -3.55 -5.08 -4.54
C PHE A 179 -2.43 -4.09 -4.90
N GLY A 180 -1.18 -4.42 -4.56
CA GLY A 180 -0.01 -3.62 -4.87
C GLY A 180 0.26 -3.52 -6.37
N SER A 181 0.16 -4.63 -7.10
CA SER A 181 0.45 -4.66 -8.54
C SER A 181 -0.64 -4.03 -9.41
N THR A 182 -1.88 -4.04 -8.94
CA THR A 182 -3.03 -3.55 -9.71
C THR A 182 -3.43 -2.12 -9.30
N ALA A 183 -4.04 -1.97 -8.12
CA ALA A 183 -4.62 -0.71 -7.67
C ALA A 183 -3.55 0.35 -7.38
N ILE A 184 -2.49 -0.03 -6.67
CA ILE A 184 -1.48 0.92 -6.21
C ILE A 184 -0.58 1.36 -7.36
N VAL A 185 -0.09 0.44 -8.20
CA VAL A 185 0.67 0.81 -9.40
C VAL A 185 -0.16 1.70 -10.33
N SER A 186 -1.45 1.42 -10.50
CA SER A 186 -2.34 2.29 -11.28
C SER A 186 -2.39 3.71 -10.70
N LEU A 187 -2.58 3.85 -9.39
CA LEU A 187 -2.62 5.16 -8.75
C LEU A 187 -1.26 5.88 -8.74
N ALA A 188 -0.16 5.16 -8.54
CA ALA A 188 1.17 5.77 -8.43
C ALA A 188 1.74 6.19 -9.80
N PHE A 189 1.43 5.46 -10.88
CA PHE A 189 2.01 5.69 -12.19
C PHE A 189 1.00 6.28 -13.19
N ILE A 190 -0.21 5.74 -13.26
CA ILE A 190 -1.20 6.15 -14.28
C ILE A 190 -1.83 7.48 -13.91
N PHE A 191 -2.21 7.68 -12.66
CA PHE A 191 -2.91 8.91 -12.25
C PHE A 191 -2.03 10.17 -12.38
N PRO A 192 -0.78 10.23 -11.89
CA PRO A 192 0.11 11.36 -12.13
C PRO A 192 0.41 11.57 -13.62
N ALA A 193 0.60 10.49 -14.39
CA ALA A 193 0.81 10.58 -15.84
C ALA A 193 -0.40 11.19 -16.55
N ALA A 194 -1.62 10.77 -16.19
CA ALA A 194 -2.85 11.32 -16.74
C ALA A 194 -3.04 12.79 -16.38
N MET A 195 -2.73 13.21 -15.14
CA MET A 195 -2.79 14.62 -14.73
C MET A 195 -1.83 15.51 -15.52
N VAL A 196 -0.58 15.05 -15.72
CA VAL A 196 0.43 15.77 -16.52
C VAL A 196 0.01 15.89 -18.00
N LEU A 197 -0.59 14.84 -18.56
CA LEU A 197 -1.06 14.83 -19.96
C LEU A 197 -2.34 15.64 -20.17
N ARG A 198 -3.24 15.67 -19.17
CA ARG A 198 -4.49 16.46 -19.19
C ARG A 198 -4.26 17.92 -18.79
N ASP A 199 -3.02 18.39 -18.63
CA ASP A 199 -2.75 19.78 -18.27
C ASP A 199 -3.30 20.76 -19.33
N VAL A 200 -4.44 21.37 -19.01
CA VAL A 200 -5.16 22.38 -19.80
C VAL A 200 -4.49 23.76 -19.68
N HIS A 201 -3.69 24.00 -18.64
CA HIS A 201 -3.06 25.30 -18.38
C HIS A 201 -1.70 25.47 -19.07
N GLY A 202 -1.20 24.44 -19.77
CA GLY A 202 0.00 24.54 -20.61
C GLY A 202 1.29 24.81 -19.84
N ILE A 203 1.35 24.41 -18.57
CA ILE A 203 2.50 24.63 -17.66
C ILE A 203 3.48 23.46 -17.75
N SER A 204 3.00 22.27 -18.15
CA SER A 204 3.81 21.07 -18.32
C SER A 204 4.75 21.16 -19.53
N ILE A 205 6.05 21.03 -19.24
CA ILE A 205 7.13 21.01 -20.24
C ILE A 205 7.08 19.69 -21.03
N THR A 206 7.49 19.71 -22.30
CA THR A 206 7.48 18.55 -23.21
C THR A 206 8.22 17.32 -22.65
N ARG A 207 9.18 17.52 -21.75
CA ARG A 207 9.87 16.44 -21.03
C ARG A 207 8.95 15.69 -20.06
N ASP A 208 8.07 16.37 -19.35
CA ASP A 208 7.17 15.76 -18.36
C ASP A 208 6.06 14.96 -19.06
N ARG A 209 5.58 15.46 -20.21
CA ARG A 209 4.69 14.71 -21.10
C ARG A 209 5.36 13.48 -21.71
N MET A 210 6.65 13.56 -22.03
CA MET A 210 7.42 12.41 -22.55
C MET A 210 7.63 11.35 -21.46
N VAL A 211 7.92 11.76 -20.21
CA VAL A 211 8.02 10.87 -19.05
C VAL A 211 6.68 10.19 -18.73
N ALA A 212 5.58 10.96 -18.70
CA ALA A 212 4.23 10.44 -18.50
C ALA A 212 3.80 9.46 -19.62
N ALA A 213 4.13 9.77 -20.88
CA ALA A 213 3.91 8.88 -22.01
C ALA A 213 4.75 7.61 -21.90
N THR A 214 6.03 7.68 -21.52
CA THR A 214 6.85 6.49 -21.28
C THR A 214 6.34 5.64 -20.12
N MET A 215 5.84 6.23 -19.02
CA MET A 215 5.26 5.48 -17.90
C MET A 215 3.97 4.74 -18.32
N THR A 216 3.15 5.39 -19.17
CA THR A 216 1.92 4.79 -19.71
C THR A 216 2.22 3.69 -20.74
N VAL A 217 3.25 3.88 -21.57
CA VAL A 217 3.71 2.90 -22.59
C VAL A 217 4.45 1.72 -21.96
N LEU A 218 5.26 1.93 -20.93
CA LEU A 218 5.94 0.87 -20.18
C LEU A 218 4.95 -0.06 -19.46
N TYR A 219 3.81 0.46 -19.02
CA TYR A 219 2.71 -0.36 -18.50
C TYR A 219 1.99 -1.16 -19.61
N HIS A 220 1.99 -0.66 -20.86
CA HIS A 220 1.18 -1.19 -21.97
C HIS A 220 1.97 -1.88 -23.09
N SER A 221 3.20 -2.35 -22.88
CA SER A 221 3.88 -3.13 -23.93
C SER A 221 4.80 -4.20 -23.39
N PRO A 222 4.72 -5.39 -23.98
CA PRO A 222 5.51 -5.58 -25.18
C PRO A 222 4.64 -5.93 -26.40
N GLY A 223 4.50 -4.97 -27.30
CA GLY A 223 4.14 -5.25 -28.69
C GLY A 223 3.07 -4.34 -29.27
N CYS A 224 3.39 -3.10 -29.59
CA CYS A 224 2.98 -2.55 -30.88
C CYS A 224 3.78 -1.31 -31.26
N SER A 225 4.73 -1.53 -32.18
CA SER A 225 5.26 -0.50 -33.05
C SER A 225 4.16 -0.08 -34.02
N ASN A 226 3.58 1.11 -33.82
CA ASN A 226 3.38 2.02 -34.95
C ASN A 226 3.07 3.43 -34.45
N LYS A 227 4.00 4.35 -34.75
CA LYS A 227 3.71 5.78 -34.87
C LYS A 227 2.61 5.91 -35.93
N HIS A 228 1.44 6.42 -35.56
CA HIS A 228 0.82 7.56 -36.22
C HIS A 228 -0.58 7.81 -35.62
N ASN A 229 -0.76 9.06 -35.17
CA ASN A 229 -2.04 9.74 -35.05
C ASN A 229 -2.92 9.45 -33.81
N CYS A 230 -2.51 9.97 -32.65
CA CYS A 230 -3.44 10.20 -31.52
C CYS A 230 -3.90 11.66 -31.51
N ARG A 231 -4.93 11.98 -32.31
CA ARG A 231 -5.78 13.15 -32.09
C ARG A 231 -6.94 12.70 -31.19
N PHE A 232 -6.75 12.77 -29.86
CA PHE A 232 -7.78 12.37 -28.91
C PHE A 232 -8.81 13.50 -28.74
N HIS A 233 -10.05 13.15 -29.04
CA HIS A 233 -11.21 14.03 -29.00
C HIS A 233 -11.44 14.56 -27.58
N ARG A 234 -11.54 15.88 -27.47
CA ARG A 234 -11.90 16.64 -26.27
C ARG A 234 -13.39 16.45 -26.02
N HIS A 235 -13.79 15.65 -25.03
CA HIS A 235 -15.07 15.80 -24.34
C HIS A 235 -14.96 15.32 -22.89
N ILE A 236 -15.39 16.23 -22.01
CA ILE A 236 -15.54 16.15 -20.54
C ILE A 236 -14.26 16.44 -19.74
#